data_AF-A0A3M1IVZ8-F1
#
_entry.id   AF-A0A3M1IVZ8-F1
#
_cell.length_a   1.000
_cell.length_b   1.000
_cell.length_c   1.000
_cell.angle_alpha   90.00
_cell.angle_beta   90.00
_cell.angle_gamma   90.00
#
_symmetry.space_group_name_H-M   'P 1'
#
loop_
_entity.id
_entity.type
_entity.pdbx_description
1 polymer ?
#
loop_
_entity_poly.entity_id
_entity_poly.type
_entity_poly.pdbx_seq_one_letter_code
_entity_poly.pdbx_strand_id
1 'polypeptide(L)'
;MPTPNNVDAKIDALLNVAAQSFKAESAAGYRQFQAEVSALEGLARETFQAKLDEMYWPILQKLENGRPLTTAEHDILELLMVGEAKYYLKTETSVETWRAELKRLIEDIKKQQAAGLDEIDSLMRLRALCREALRILPDLAFYFGELERVRRFDEATRGAIDADTRRALANLIKEMMESDEL
;
A
#
# COMPACT_ATOMS: atom_id res chain seq x y z
N MET A 1 22.95 9.34 1.29
CA MET A 1 21.58 9.70 1.70
C MET A 1 20.85 10.29 0.50
N PRO A 2 19.67 9.75 0.15
CA PRO A 2 18.82 10.33 -0.88
C PRO A 2 18.39 11.75 -0.49
N THR A 3 18.34 12.63 -1.49
CA THR A 3 17.96 14.03 -1.30
C THR A 3 16.63 14.31 -1.99
N PRO A 4 15.88 15.36 -1.59
CA PRO A 4 14.69 15.79 -2.33
C PRO A 4 14.95 16.01 -3.83
N ASN A 5 16.15 16.49 -4.20
CA ASN A 5 16.56 16.67 -5.59
C ASN A 5 16.66 15.33 -6.36
N ASN A 6 16.94 14.21 -5.68
CA ASN A 6 16.92 12.89 -6.31
C ASN A 6 15.49 12.44 -6.61
N VAL A 7 14.53 12.75 -5.74
CA VAL A 7 13.10 12.45 -5.94
C VAL A 7 12.57 13.22 -7.14
N ASP A 8 12.85 14.52 -7.24
CA ASP A 8 12.40 15.36 -8.35
C ASP A 8 12.91 14.85 -9.71
N ALA A 9 14.20 14.55 -9.80
CA ALA A 9 14.78 13.97 -11.02
C ALA A 9 14.16 12.61 -11.38
N LYS A 10 13.79 11.81 -10.37
CA LYS A 10 13.14 10.51 -10.59
C LYS A 10 11.69 10.66 -11.06
N ILE A 11 10.98 11.69 -10.61
CA ILE A 11 9.65 12.05 -11.12
C ILE A 11 9.71 12.37 -12.61
N ASP A 12 10.66 13.21 -13.03
CA ASP A 12 10.82 13.56 -14.45
C ASP A 12 11.10 12.33 -15.33
N ALA A 13 11.96 11.42 -14.85
CA ALA A 13 12.24 10.16 -15.54
C ALA A 13 10.99 9.27 -15.66
N LEU A 14 10.22 9.15 -14.57
CA LEU A 14 8.97 8.38 -14.53
C LEU A 14 7.95 8.92 -15.55
N LEU A 15 7.74 10.23 -15.58
CA LEU A 15 6.76 10.87 -16.47
C LEU A 15 7.10 10.66 -17.96
N ASN A 16 8.39 10.67 -18.30
CA ASN A 16 8.86 10.36 -19.65
C ASN A 16 8.55 8.90 -20.03
N VAL A 17 8.84 7.94 -19.13
CA VAL A 17 8.54 6.52 -19.36
C VAL A 17 7.04 6.26 -19.44
N ALA A 18 6.23 6.95 -18.63
CA ALA A 18 4.77 6.88 -18.67
C ALA A 18 4.23 7.31 -20.04
N ALA A 19 4.66 8.48 -20.54
CA ALA A 19 4.23 9.00 -21.84
C ALA A 19 4.58 8.05 -23.00
N GLN A 20 5.79 7.47 -22.97
CA GLN A 20 6.21 6.48 -23.96
C GLN A 20 5.38 5.19 -23.87
N SER A 21 5.11 4.73 -22.65
CA SER A 21 4.33 3.50 -22.41
C SER A 21 2.89 3.64 -22.88
N PHE A 22 2.24 4.77 -22.61
CA PHE A 22 0.90 5.06 -23.10
C PHE A 22 0.85 5.13 -24.62
N LYS A 23 1.86 5.73 -25.26
CA LYS A 23 1.91 5.80 -26.73
C LYS A 23 2.15 4.44 -27.38
N ALA A 24 2.95 3.59 -26.76
CA ALA A 24 3.33 2.29 -27.32
C ALA A 24 2.29 1.19 -27.08
N GLU A 25 1.44 1.34 -26.06
CA GLU A 25 0.42 0.36 -25.64
C GLU A 25 0.94 -1.09 -25.53
N SER A 26 2.22 -1.23 -25.15
CA SER A 26 2.88 -2.53 -25.13
C SER A 26 3.09 -3.04 -23.72
N ALA A 27 2.96 -4.36 -23.53
CA ALA A 27 3.22 -5.00 -22.25
C ALA A 27 4.66 -4.77 -21.75
N ALA A 28 5.62 -4.62 -22.66
CA ALA A 28 6.99 -4.29 -22.32
C ALA A 28 7.12 -2.88 -21.74
N GLY A 29 6.47 -1.88 -22.38
CA GLY A 29 6.42 -0.51 -21.89
C GLY A 29 5.79 -0.44 -20.49
N TYR A 30 4.63 -1.07 -20.27
CA TYR A 30 3.99 -1.06 -18.95
C TYR A 30 4.80 -1.78 -17.86
N ARG A 31 5.58 -2.82 -18.19
CA ARG A 31 6.51 -3.44 -17.23
C ARG A 31 7.65 -2.49 -16.85
N GLN A 32 8.19 -1.75 -17.82
CA GLN A 32 9.21 -0.74 -17.54
C GLN A 32 8.62 0.38 -16.68
N PHE A 33 7.42 0.87 -17.02
CA PHE A 33 6.74 1.89 -16.24
C PHE A 33 6.49 1.42 -14.80
N GLN A 34 6.05 0.19 -14.59
CA GLN A 34 5.89 -0.40 -13.26
C GLN A 34 7.21 -0.37 -12.46
N ALA A 35 8.34 -0.76 -13.08
CA ALA A 35 9.64 -0.74 -12.42
C ALA A 35 10.05 0.69 -12.01
N GLU A 36 9.77 1.68 -12.84
CA GLU A 36 10.03 3.10 -12.52
C GLU A 36 9.14 3.62 -11.39
N VAL A 37 7.86 3.24 -11.35
CA VAL A 37 6.95 3.57 -10.23
C VAL A 37 7.51 2.99 -8.93
N SER A 38 7.88 1.71 -8.91
CA SER A 38 8.47 1.07 -7.73
C SER A 38 9.77 1.74 -7.28
N ALA A 39 10.62 2.14 -8.22
CA ALA A 39 11.87 2.83 -7.88
C ALA A 39 11.63 4.26 -7.33
N LEU A 40 10.60 4.96 -7.81
CA LEU A 40 10.23 6.27 -7.24
C LEU A 40 9.64 6.13 -5.83
N GLU A 41 8.77 5.13 -5.61
CA GLU A 41 8.19 4.85 -4.29
C GLU A 41 9.28 4.57 -3.26
N GLY A 42 10.22 3.66 -3.58
CA GLY A 42 11.35 3.35 -2.69
C GLY A 42 12.19 4.58 -2.36
N LEU A 43 12.51 5.42 -3.35
CA LEU A 43 13.26 6.65 -3.13
C LEU A 43 12.51 7.68 -2.27
N ALA A 44 11.18 7.79 -2.46
CA ALA A 44 10.34 8.65 -1.64
C ALA A 44 10.30 8.16 -0.18
N ARG A 45 10.20 6.84 0.03
CA ARG A 45 10.25 6.20 1.34
C ARG A 45 11.58 6.46 2.06
N GLU A 46 12.71 6.20 1.41
CA GLU A 46 14.04 6.46 1.99
C GLU A 46 14.24 7.95 2.32
N THR A 47 13.78 8.85 1.43
CA THR A 47 13.87 10.30 1.68
C THR A 47 12.98 10.73 2.86
N PHE A 48 11.82 10.08 3.02
CA PHE A 48 10.94 10.29 4.16
C PHE A 48 11.58 9.77 5.47
N GLN A 49 12.13 8.56 5.48
CA GLN A 49 12.83 7.99 6.64
C GLN A 49 14.02 8.87 7.06
N ALA A 50 14.85 9.30 6.10
CA ALA A 50 15.98 10.21 6.39
C ALA A 50 15.54 11.55 7.01
N LYS A 51 14.33 12.04 6.70
CA LYS A 51 13.77 13.25 7.36
C LYS A 51 13.28 12.98 8.78
N LEU A 52 12.95 11.74 9.10
CA LEU A 52 12.45 11.34 10.41
C LEU A 52 13.53 10.75 11.33
N ASP A 53 14.74 10.52 10.82
CA ASP A 53 15.84 9.85 11.52
C ASP A 53 16.14 10.46 12.91
N GLU A 54 16.23 11.79 12.97
CA GLU A 54 16.49 12.49 14.25
C GLU A 54 15.26 12.51 15.19
N MET A 55 14.07 12.24 14.68
CA MET A 55 12.81 12.37 15.42
C MET A 55 12.31 11.06 16.05
N TYR A 56 12.74 9.89 15.57
CA TYR A 56 12.25 8.62 16.11
C TYR A 56 13.05 8.12 17.33
N TRP A 57 14.33 8.49 17.49
CA TRP A 57 15.15 8.01 18.62
C TRP A 57 14.53 8.31 19.99
N PRO A 58 14.00 9.53 20.26
CA PRO A 58 13.30 9.81 21.51
C PRO A 58 12.04 8.93 21.71
N ILE A 59 11.33 8.62 20.63
CA ILE A 59 10.13 7.77 20.64
C ILE A 59 10.52 6.34 21.01
N LEU A 60 11.55 5.80 20.34
CA LEU A 60 12.07 4.47 20.61
C LEU A 60 12.49 4.30 22.07
N GLN A 61 13.29 5.25 22.59
CA GLN A 61 13.71 5.23 23.99
C GLN A 61 12.52 5.26 24.96
N LYS A 62 11.46 6.01 24.66
CA LYS A 62 10.27 6.06 25.52
C LYS A 62 9.47 4.75 25.48
N LEU A 63 9.31 4.15 24.29
CA LEU A 63 8.65 2.87 24.13
C LEU A 63 9.39 1.77 24.92
N GLU A 64 10.72 1.69 24.80
CA GLU A 64 11.55 0.70 25.49
C GLU A 64 11.54 0.86 27.01
N ASN A 65 11.56 2.11 27.49
CA ASN A 65 11.60 2.41 28.93
C ASN A 65 10.21 2.52 29.57
N GLY A 66 9.15 2.19 28.85
CA GLY A 66 7.78 2.26 29.37
C GLY A 66 7.34 3.69 29.74
N ARG A 67 7.91 4.72 29.10
CA ARG A 67 7.52 6.11 29.32
C ARG A 67 6.37 6.51 28.41
N PRO A 68 5.47 7.42 28.84
CA PRO A 68 4.42 7.92 27.99
C PRO A 68 4.99 8.76 26.83
N LEU A 69 4.35 8.67 25.67
CA LEU A 69 4.62 9.55 24.53
C LEU A 69 3.81 10.84 24.68
N THR A 70 4.36 11.94 24.18
CA THR A 70 3.64 13.20 24.00
C THR A 70 2.73 13.12 22.77
N THR A 71 1.80 14.07 22.62
CA THR A 71 0.94 14.13 21.43
C THR A 71 1.74 14.21 20.12
N ALA A 72 2.76 15.07 20.05
CA ALA A 72 3.59 15.18 18.85
C ALA A 72 4.36 13.88 18.55
N GLU A 73 4.80 13.16 19.58
CA GLU A 73 5.46 11.84 19.42
C GLU A 73 4.48 10.76 18.98
N HIS A 74 3.21 10.83 19.41
CA HIS A 74 2.15 9.97 18.89
C HIS A 74 1.88 10.24 17.41
N ASP A 75 1.87 11.51 16.99
CA ASP A 75 1.67 11.88 15.58
C ASP A 75 2.82 11.35 14.70
N ILE A 76 4.07 11.43 15.19
CA ILE A 76 5.23 10.88 14.47
C ILE A 76 5.18 9.35 14.43
N LEU A 77 4.83 8.70 15.55
CA LEU A 77 4.63 7.25 15.60
C LEU A 77 3.56 6.80 14.58
N GLU A 78 2.46 7.53 14.48
CA GLU A 78 1.41 7.27 13.50
C GLU A 78 1.89 7.42 12.06
N LEU A 79 2.62 8.51 11.76
CA LEU A 79 3.21 8.74 10.44
C LEU A 79 4.16 7.61 10.04
N LEU A 80 4.97 7.10 10.97
CA LEU A 80 5.88 5.98 10.74
C LEU A 80 5.12 4.67 10.50
N MET A 81 4.17 4.34 11.39
CA MET A 81 3.57 3.01 11.39
C MET A 81 2.47 2.84 10.34
N VAL A 82 1.67 3.87 10.09
CA VAL A 82 0.48 3.81 9.23
C VAL A 82 0.28 5.06 8.36
N GLY A 83 1.27 5.96 8.28
CA GLY A 83 1.16 7.19 7.51
C GLY A 83 0.83 6.95 6.04
N GLU A 84 1.63 6.14 5.35
CA GLU A 84 1.40 5.76 3.94
C GLU A 84 -0.03 5.21 3.73
N ALA A 85 -0.46 4.28 4.58
CA ALA A 85 -1.80 3.70 4.55
C ALA A 85 -2.89 4.77 4.65
N LYS A 86 -2.76 5.71 5.60
CA LYS A 86 -3.71 6.83 5.77
C LYS A 86 -3.73 7.74 4.55
N TYR A 87 -2.58 8.05 3.96
CA TYR A 87 -2.50 8.87 2.75
C TYR A 87 -3.13 8.15 1.55
N TYR A 88 -2.82 6.87 1.34
CA TYR A 88 -3.42 6.04 0.29
C TYR A 88 -4.96 6.01 0.41
N LEU A 89 -5.48 5.65 1.58
CA LEU A 89 -6.94 5.56 1.83
C LEU A 89 -7.66 6.90 1.64
N LYS A 90 -6.99 8.03 1.91
CA LYS A 90 -7.53 9.37 1.70
C LYS A 90 -7.66 9.74 0.23
N THR A 91 -6.77 9.23 -0.61
CA THR A 91 -6.69 9.58 -2.04
C THR A 91 -7.36 8.57 -2.96
N GLU A 92 -7.57 7.33 -2.51
CA GLU A 92 -8.20 6.29 -3.32
C GLU A 92 -9.69 6.58 -3.57
N THR A 93 -10.12 6.46 -4.82
CA THR A 93 -11.50 6.77 -5.26
C THR A 93 -12.17 5.63 -6.03
N SER A 94 -11.44 4.56 -6.32
CA SER A 94 -11.87 3.49 -7.23
C SER A 94 -12.60 2.34 -6.54
N VAL A 95 -12.63 2.30 -5.20
CA VAL A 95 -13.15 1.16 -4.42
C VAL A 95 -14.58 0.80 -4.78
N GLU A 96 -15.46 1.80 -4.94
CA GLU A 96 -16.85 1.56 -5.28
C GLU A 96 -17.01 1.09 -6.73
N THR A 97 -16.14 1.54 -7.64
CA THR A 97 -16.05 1.02 -9.02
C THR A 97 -15.65 -0.45 -9.02
N TRP A 98 -14.58 -0.82 -8.31
CA TRP A 98 -14.14 -2.22 -8.20
C TRP A 98 -15.21 -3.12 -7.58
N ARG A 99 -15.91 -2.64 -6.54
CA ARG A 99 -17.03 -3.36 -5.93
C ARG A 99 -18.19 -3.56 -6.90
N ALA A 100 -18.54 -2.54 -7.66
CA ALA A 100 -19.61 -2.63 -8.65
C ALA A 100 -19.25 -3.61 -9.78
N GLU A 101 -18.01 -3.55 -10.28
CA GLU A 101 -17.50 -4.46 -11.30
C GLU A 101 -17.50 -5.90 -10.81
N LEU A 102 -17.01 -6.16 -9.58
CA LEU A 102 -17.02 -7.51 -9.01
C LEU A 102 -18.45 -8.05 -8.80
N LYS A 103 -19.39 -7.21 -8.33
CA LYS A 103 -20.81 -7.60 -8.22
C LYS A 103 -21.39 -8.00 -9.58
N ARG A 104 -21.11 -7.21 -10.63
CA ARG A 104 -21.53 -7.54 -12.00
C ARG A 104 -20.97 -8.88 -12.44
N LEU A 105 -19.68 -9.15 -12.22
CA LEU A 105 -19.03 -10.41 -12.59
C LEU A 105 -19.66 -11.62 -11.89
N ILE A 106 -20.01 -11.48 -10.61
CA ILE A 106 -20.71 -12.54 -9.88
C ILE A 106 -22.09 -12.82 -10.48
N GLU A 107 -22.85 -11.79 -10.85
CA GLU A 107 -24.13 -11.98 -11.54
C GLU A 107 -23.97 -12.64 -12.91
N ASP A 108 -22.92 -12.29 -13.67
CA ASP A 108 -22.66 -12.91 -14.96
C ASP A 108 -22.20 -14.37 -14.82
N ILE A 109 -21.44 -14.70 -13.77
CA ILE A 109 -21.10 -16.10 -13.41
C ILE A 109 -22.37 -16.89 -13.09
N LYS A 110 -23.31 -16.32 -12.32
CA LYS A 110 -24.60 -16.98 -12.01
C LYS A 110 -25.42 -17.23 -13.27
N LYS A 111 -25.49 -16.27 -14.19
CA LYS A 111 -26.17 -16.45 -15.48
C LYS A 111 -25.51 -17.55 -16.29
N GLN A 112 -24.17 -17.59 -16.33
CA GLN A 112 -23.42 -18.62 -17.04
C GLN A 112 -23.66 -20.02 -16.43
N GLN A 113 -23.76 -20.11 -15.11
CA GLN A 113 -24.13 -21.34 -14.42
C GLN A 113 -25.55 -21.79 -14.79
N ALA A 114 -26.52 -20.87 -14.74
CA ALA A 114 -27.92 -21.18 -15.06
C ALA A 114 -28.13 -21.59 -16.52
N ALA A 115 -27.30 -21.09 -17.44
CA ALA A 115 -27.31 -21.47 -18.86
C ALA A 115 -26.70 -22.85 -19.15
N GLY A 116 -26.04 -23.49 -18.16
CA GLY A 116 -25.36 -24.77 -18.33
C GLY A 116 -23.88 -24.64 -18.73
N LEU A 117 -23.10 -25.66 -18.39
CA LEU A 117 -21.63 -25.71 -18.57
C LEU A 117 -21.16 -26.91 -19.40
N ASP A 118 -22.08 -27.59 -20.08
CA ASP A 118 -21.79 -28.81 -20.84
C ASP A 118 -20.98 -28.53 -22.12
N GLU A 119 -21.04 -27.31 -22.63
CA GLU A 119 -20.33 -26.88 -23.83
C GLU A 119 -18.99 -26.21 -23.52
N ILE A 120 -18.01 -26.44 -24.40
CA ILE A 120 -16.67 -25.85 -24.29
C ILE A 120 -16.73 -24.32 -24.26
N ASP A 121 -17.61 -23.70 -25.06
CA ASP A 121 -17.75 -22.23 -25.10
C ASP A 121 -18.22 -21.68 -23.74
N SER A 122 -19.19 -22.32 -23.11
CA SER A 122 -19.66 -21.97 -21.76
C SER A 122 -18.54 -22.03 -20.71
N LEU A 123 -17.69 -23.05 -20.78
CA LEU A 123 -16.52 -23.16 -19.90
C LEU A 123 -15.49 -22.05 -20.19
N MET A 124 -15.27 -21.69 -21.46
CA MET A 124 -14.36 -20.60 -21.80
C MET A 124 -14.87 -19.23 -21.33
N ARG A 125 -16.18 -18.98 -21.43
CA ARG A 125 -16.81 -17.76 -20.87
C ARG A 125 -16.63 -17.68 -19.36
N LEU A 126 -16.89 -18.78 -18.65
CA LEU A 126 -16.67 -18.84 -17.21
C LEU A 126 -15.20 -18.54 -16.86
N ARG A 127 -14.24 -19.13 -17.57
CA ARG A 127 -12.80 -18.85 -17.38
C ARG A 127 -12.46 -17.37 -17.61
N ALA A 128 -13.07 -16.72 -18.61
CA ALA A 128 -12.87 -15.31 -18.87
C ALA A 128 -13.39 -14.44 -17.71
N LEU A 129 -14.61 -14.70 -17.22
CA LEU A 129 -15.19 -14.02 -16.06
C LEU A 129 -14.32 -14.18 -14.81
N CYS A 130 -13.82 -15.39 -14.54
CA CYS A 130 -12.91 -15.64 -13.44
C CYS A 130 -11.60 -14.85 -13.59
N ARG A 131 -11.04 -14.76 -14.80
CA ARG A 131 -9.81 -14.01 -15.05
C ARG A 131 -9.99 -12.51 -14.83
N GLU A 132 -11.14 -11.97 -15.18
CA GLU A 132 -11.49 -10.57 -14.92
C GLU A 132 -11.63 -10.31 -13.42
N ALA A 133 -12.32 -11.19 -12.68
CA ALA A 133 -12.45 -11.08 -11.23
C ALA A 133 -11.08 -11.16 -10.53
N LEU A 134 -10.20 -12.07 -10.97
CA LEU A 134 -8.84 -12.22 -10.43
C LEU A 134 -7.96 -10.98 -10.63
N ARG A 135 -8.30 -10.09 -11.57
CA ARG A 135 -7.59 -8.81 -11.76
C ARG A 135 -8.00 -7.76 -10.71
N ILE A 136 -9.26 -7.80 -10.24
CA ILE A 136 -9.85 -6.76 -9.37
C ILE A 136 -9.72 -7.13 -7.89
N LEU A 137 -9.80 -8.43 -7.56
CA LEU A 137 -9.74 -8.92 -6.19
C LEU A 137 -8.50 -8.44 -5.41
N PRO A 138 -7.27 -8.40 -5.99
CA PRO A 138 -6.10 -7.88 -5.30
C PRO A 138 -6.25 -6.41 -4.87
N ASP A 139 -6.83 -5.56 -5.71
CA ASP A 139 -7.01 -4.12 -5.41
C ASP A 139 -7.97 -3.92 -4.21
N LEU A 140 -9.07 -4.68 -4.17
CA LEU A 140 -9.99 -4.66 -3.03
C LEU A 140 -9.36 -5.24 -1.76
N ALA A 141 -8.65 -6.35 -1.87
CA ALA A 141 -7.96 -6.96 -0.73
C ALA A 141 -6.92 -6.01 -0.14
N PHE A 142 -6.15 -5.33 -1.00
CA PHE A 142 -5.16 -4.33 -0.60
C PHE A 142 -5.83 -3.16 0.15
N TYR A 143 -6.88 -2.57 -0.43
CA TYR A 143 -7.59 -1.45 0.20
C TYR A 143 -8.14 -1.80 1.60
N PHE A 144 -8.80 -2.96 1.74
CA PHE A 144 -9.31 -3.38 3.06
C PHE A 144 -8.20 -3.78 4.02
N GLY A 145 -7.07 -4.29 3.53
CA GLY A 145 -5.87 -4.53 4.31
C GLY A 145 -5.31 -3.25 4.92
N GLU A 146 -5.15 -2.18 4.12
CA GLU A 146 -4.67 -0.89 4.62
C GLU A 146 -5.68 -0.25 5.60
N LEU A 147 -6.98 -0.38 5.35
CA LEU A 147 -8.01 0.08 6.28
C LEU A 147 -7.95 -0.64 7.63
N GLU A 148 -7.73 -1.96 7.60
CA GLU A 148 -7.57 -2.76 8.81
C GLU A 148 -6.27 -2.41 9.55
N ARG A 149 -5.16 -2.22 8.83
CA ARG A 149 -3.87 -1.78 9.39
C ARG A 149 -4.03 -0.48 10.17
N VAL A 150 -4.70 0.52 9.59
CA VAL A 150 -4.98 1.80 10.27
C VAL A 150 -5.84 1.60 11.51
N ARG A 151 -6.92 0.83 11.41
CA ARG A 151 -7.81 0.57 12.55
C ARG A 151 -7.11 -0.13 13.71
N ARG A 152 -6.32 -1.16 13.41
CA ARG A 152 -5.56 -1.91 14.42
C ARG A 152 -4.55 -1.01 15.13
N PHE A 153 -3.89 -0.11 14.39
CA PHE A 153 -3.02 0.89 14.99
C PHE A 153 -3.82 1.83 15.91
N ASP A 154 -4.88 2.46 15.40
CA ASP A 154 -5.72 3.39 16.18
C ASP A 154 -6.33 2.73 17.44
N GLU A 155 -6.62 1.43 17.40
CA GLU A 155 -7.08 0.65 18.55
C GLU A 155 -5.96 0.36 19.55
N ALA A 156 -4.79 -0.08 19.07
CA ALA A 156 -3.64 -0.42 19.90
C ALA A 156 -3.01 0.81 20.58
N THR A 157 -3.13 1.99 19.97
CA THR A 157 -2.65 3.26 20.53
C THR A 157 -3.74 4.06 21.22
N ARG A 158 -4.95 3.50 21.39
CA ARG A 158 -6.06 4.18 22.07
C ARG A 158 -5.80 4.23 23.58
N GLY A 159 -5.31 5.37 24.05
CA GLY A 159 -5.02 5.58 25.47
C GLY A 159 -3.62 5.10 25.85
N ALA A 160 -3.47 4.53 27.04
CA ALA A 160 -2.17 4.09 27.52
C ALA A 160 -1.74 2.81 26.79
N ILE A 161 -0.65 2.90 26.02
CA ILE A 161 -0.05 1.74 25.36
C ILE A 161 0.48 0.76 26.42
N ASP A 162 0.05 -0.49 26.38
CA ASP A 162 0.52 -1.53 27.30
C ASP A 162 2.00 -1.91 27.04
N ALA A 163 2.57 -2.77 27.89
CA ALA A 163 3.98 -3.13 27.80
C ALA A 163 4.31 -4.00 26.57
N ASP A 164 3.40 -4.88 26.17
CA ASP A 164 3.61 -5.79 25.04
C ASP A 164 3.50 -5.03 23.72
N THR A 165 2.49 -4.17 23.59
CA THR A 165 2.33 -3.27 22.43
C THR A 165 3.53 -2.32 22.30
N ARG A 166 4.04 -1.77 23.41
CA ARG A 166 5.25 -0.92 23.37
C ARG A 166 6.47 -1.66 22.84
N ARG A 167 6.68 -2.90 23.29
CA ARG A 167 7.80 -3.72 22.82
C ARG A 167 7.67 -4.05 21.33
N ALA A 168 6.46 -4.40 20.89
CA ALA A 168 6.19 -4.69 19.49
C ALA A 168 6.46 -3.44 18.61
N LEU A 169 5.97 -2.27 19.00
CA LEU A 169 6.23 -1.01 18.29
C LEU A 169 7.71 -0.66 18.25
N ALA A 170 8.44 -0.81 19.36
CA ALA A 170 9.88 -0.56 19.41
C ALA A 170 10.67 -1.46 18.45
N ASN A 171 10.32 -2.75 18.37
CA ASN A 171 10.96 -3.68 17.44
C ASN A 171 10.67 -3.33 15.98
N LEU A 172 9.40 -3.02 15.66
CA LEU A 172 9.02 -2.63 14.30
C LEU A 172 9.74 -1.36 13.83
N ILE A 173 9.85 -0.35 14.71
CA ILE A 173 10.59 0.89 14.40
C ILE A 173 12.07 0.57 14.13
N LYS A 174 12.70 -0.30 14.92
CA LYS A 174 14.09 -0.71 14.69
C LYS A 174 14.25 -1.42 13.35
N GLU A 175 13.40 -2.40 13.05
CA GLU A 175 13.45 -3.14 11.78
C GLU A 175 13.26 -2.21 10.58
N MET A 176 12.35 -1.24 10.68
CA MET A 176 12.14 -0.23 9.63
C MET A 176 13.37 0.63 9.36
N MET A 177 14.17 0.91 10.40
CA MET A 177 15.37 1.76 10.28
C MET A 177 16.62 0.96 9.92
N GLU A 178 16.72 -0.30 10.35
CA GLU A 178 17.81 -1.21 9.98
C GLU A 178 17.69 -1.69 8.52
N SER A 179 16.47 -1.69 7.95
CA SER A 179 16.24 -1.97 6.53
C SER A 179 16.88 -0.96 5.57
N ASP A 180 17.39 0.17 6.06
CA ASP A 180 18.15 1.16 5.28
C ASP A 180 19.65 0.80 5.15
N GLU A 181 20.15 -0.25 5.84
CA GLU A 181 21.56 -0.68 5.82
C GLU A 181 21.89 -1.84 4.83
N LEU A 182 20.92 -2.31 4.03
CA LEU A 182 21.11 -3.39 3.03
C LEU A 182 20.85 -2.91 1.59
#